data_AF-A0A931Z486-F1
#
_entry.id   AF-A0A931Z486-F1
#
_cell.length_a   1.000
_cell.length_b   1.000
_cell.length_c   1.000
_cell.angle_alpha   90.00
_cell.angle_beta   90.00
_cell.angle_gamma   90.00
#
_symmetry.space_group_name_H-M   'P 1'
#
loop_
_entity.id
_entity.type
_entity.pdbx_description
1 polymer ?
#
loop_
_entity_poly.entity_id
_entity_poly.type
_entity_poly.pdbx_seq_one_letter_code
_entity_poly.pdbx_strand_id
1 'polypeptide(L)'
;MAALRTFCETRGFDPLLLPDLRPAEREANHSWRNPEFFSLVDRLLEPDRAELYRAYAFVLRPPTDDRPFFSQFLRWRELPRIATVFGRRLAPFFELGSLVVALTFVVLGVIALTGIVLPLVRLGWRGPGKIRLILYFGGLGVGFMLVEMGLMLRLQSWLGGAVPAAAVVLTSLLLFSGIGSLLSERWPADGNLARFIPGVIAGLIVMTTAIPAPTGNAVFALSAPTRIATVVMALLPLGLAMGMAFPLGLRRIAAARPDHVPWAWAVNGCMSVATPAGVMLLAMSAGYTAVSGCAVAAYTLAWLAAAARLAPARW
;
A
#
# COMPACT_ATOMS: atom_id res chain seq x y z
N MET A 1 -16.67 -41.43 5.31
CA MET A 1 -17.32 -40.88 6.52
C MET A 1 -17.02 -41.68 7.77
N ALA A 2 -17.29 -42.99 7.81
CA ALA A 2 -17.01 -43.82 8.99
C ALA A 2 -15.56 -43.68 9.50
N ALA A 3 -14.56 -43.76 8.61
CA ALA A 3 -13.15 -43.58 8.98
C ALA A 3 -12.83 -42.21 9.61
N LEU A 4 -13.49 -41.13 9.16
CA LEU A 4 -13.33 -39.78 9.73
C LEU A 4 -13.96 -39.69 11.12
N ARG A 5 -15.14 -40.27 11.32
CA ARG A 5 -15.80 -40.33 12.64
C ARG A 5 -14.99 -41.16 13.62
N THR A 6 -14.52 -42.34 13.22
CA THR A 6 -13.63 -43.16 14.05
C THR A 6 -12.34 -42.43 14.40
N PHE A 7 -11.76 -41.67 13.47
CA PHE A 7 -10.59 -40.82 13.75
C PHE A 7 -10.90 -39.73 14.77
N CYS A 8 -12.03 -39.02 14.62
CA CYS A 8 -12.49 -38.01 15.56
C CYS A 8 -12.70 -38.61 16.96
N GLU A 9 -13.42 -39.73 17.06
CA GLU A 9 -13.71 -40.43 18.31
C GLU A 9 -12.42 -40.91 19.01
N THR A 10 -11.51 -41.58 18.28
CA THR A 10 -10.25 -42.07 18.87
C THR A 10 -9.28 -40.98 19.30
N ARG A 11 -9.41 -39.76 18.73
CA ARG A 11 -8.56 -38.61 19.07
C ARG A 11 -9.27 -37.55 19.92
N GLY A 12 -10.54 -37.77 20.27
CA GLY A 12 -11.36 -36.83 21.03
C GLY A 12 -11.68 -35.52 20.28
N PHE A 13 -11.67 -35.51 18.95
CA PHE A 13 -12.07 -34.34 18.17
C PHE A 13 -13.57 -34.31 17.93
N ASP A 14 -14.15 -33.10 17.94
CA ASP A 14 -15.54 -32.90 17.53
C ASP A 14 -15.60 -32.47 16.07
N PRO A 15 -16.28 -33.22 15.18
CA PRO A 15 -16.39 -32.85 13.77
C PRO A 15 -17.21 -31.56 13.59
N LEU A 16 -16.63 -30.57 12.91
CA LEU A 16 -17.28 -29.28 12.63
C LEU A 16 -18.10 -29.31 11.33
N LEU A 17 -17.55 -29.93 10.28
CA LEU A 17 -18.13 -29.97 8.93
C LEU A 17 -18.14 -31.41 8.40
N LEU A 18 -19.31 -32.07 8.47
CA LEU A 18 -19.58 -33.33 7.78
C LEU A 18 -20.93 -33.22 7.04
N PRO A 19 -21.05 -33.73 5.80
CA PRO A 19 -22.30 -33.82 5.04
C PRO A 19 -23.52 -34.38 5.80
N ASP A 20 -23.32 -35.30 6.74
CA ASP A 20 -24.36 -35.97 7.54
C ASP A 20 -24.20 -35.70 9.05
N LEU A 21 -23.68 -34.52 9.40
CA LEU A 21 -23.36 -34.15 10.77
C LEU A 21 -24.62 -33.99 11.64
N ARG A 22 -24.69 -34.71 12.76
CA ARG A 22 -25.75 -34.48 13.76
C ARG A 22 -25.29 -33.39 14.74
N PRO A 23 -26.19 -32.48 15.18
CA PRO A 23 -25.81 -31.39 16.10
C PRO A 23 -25.10 -31.86 17.38
N ALA A 24 -25.50 -33.00 17.94
CA ALA A 24 -24.89 -33.58 19.14
C ALA A 24 -23.40 -33.98 18.96
N GLU A 25 -22.94 -34.14 17.73
CA GLU A 25 -21.55 -34.53 17.43
C GLU A 25 -20.60 -33.34 17.43
N ARG A 26 -21.11 -32.11 17.34
CA ARG A 26 -20.30 -30.88 17.35
C ARG A 26 -19.79 -30.50 18.73
N GLU A 27 -20.37 -31.06 19.79
CA GLU A 27 -20.06 -30.75 21.19
C GLU A 27 -19.93 -32.03 22.04
N ALA A 28 -19.56 -33.16 21.44
CA ALA A 28 -19.48 -34.45 22.14
C ALA A 28 -18.34 -34.47 23.19
N ASN A 29 -17.18 -33.89 22.86
CA ASN A 29 -16.01 -33.84 23.72
C ASN A 29 -15.75 -32.43 24.28
N HIS A 30 -16.02 -31.38 23.49
CA HIS A 30 -15.79 -29.98 23.86
C HIS A 30 -17.09 -29.19 23.83
N SER A 31 -17.55 -28.76 25.01
CA SER A 31 -18.68 -27.84 25.12
C SER A 31 -18.22 -26.40 24.85
N TRP A 32 -18.86 -25.73 23.89
CA TRP A 32 -18.62 -24.33 23.63
C TRP A 32 -19.67 -23.48 24.34
N ARG A 33 -19.24 -22.40 25.00
CA ARG A 33 -20.16 -21.54 25.76
C ARG A 33 -21.03 -20.64 24.89
N ASN A 34 -20.69 -20.47 23.61
CA ASN A 34 -21.39 -19.57 22.71
C ASN A 34 -22.33 -20.36 21.78
N PRO A 35 -23.65 -20.33 22.01
CA PRO A 35 -24.62 -21.06 21.19
C PRO A 35 -24.66 -20.57 19.74
N GLU A 36 -24.20 -19.34 19.47
CA GLU A 36 -24.22 -18.77 18.12
C GLU A 36 -23.08 -19.29 17.23
N PHE A 37 -22.01 -19.85 17.80
CA PHE A 37 -20.79 -20.18 17.05
C PHE A 37 -21.08 -21.10 15.85
N PHE A 38 -21.76 -22.22 16.07
CA PHE A 38 -22.06 -23.18 15.01
C PHE A 38 -23.02 -22.60 13.96
N SER A 39 -24.00 -21.80 14.39
CA SER A 39 -24.91 -21.11 13.46
C SER A 39 -24.17 -20.13 12.54
N LEU A 40 -23.17 -19.41 13.06
CA LEU A 40 -22.34 -18.49 12.28
C LEU A 40 -21.43 -19.25 11.30
N VAL A 41 -20.90 -20.41 11.72
CA VAL A 41 -20.10 -21.30 10.84
C VAL A 41 -20.95 -21.82 9.69
N ASP A 42 -22.17 -22.29 9.96
CA ASP A 42 -23.08 -22.80 8.92
C ASP A 42 -23.44 -21.68 7.92
N ARG A 43 -23.82 -20.50 8.42
CA ARG A 43 -24.10 -19.32 7.58
C ARG A 43 -22.91 -18.87 6.72
N LEU A 44 -21.68 -19.15 7.14
CA LEU A 44 -20.47 -18.83 6.37
C LEU A 44 -20.37 -19.68 5.08
N LEU A 45 -20.93 -20.89 5.12
CA LEU A 45 -20.94 -21.85 4.01
C LEU A 45 -22.17 -21.72 3.11
N GLU A 46 -23.21 -21.06 3.60
CA GLU A 46 -24.43 -20.80 2.85
C GLU A 46 -24.27 -19.66 1.81
N PRO A 47 -25.15 -19.59 0.79
CA PRO A 47 -25.15 -18.51 -0.19
C PRO A 47 -25.30 -17.10 0.44
N ASP A 48 -25.98 -17.00 1.59
CA ASP A 48 -26.22 -15.74 2.30
C ASP A 48 -25.02 -15.25 3.17
N ARG A 49 -23.86 -15.90 3.08
CA ARG A 49 -22.63 -15.43 3.76
C ARG A 49 -22.28 -13.96 3.51
N ALA A 50 -22.76 -13.38 2.40
CA ALA A 50 -22.57 -11.96 2.08
C ALA A 50 -23.26 -11.02 3.08
N GLU A 51 -24.42 -11.40 3.62
CA GLU A 51 -25.10 -10.64 4.68
C GLU A 51 -24.32 -10.75 5.99
N LEU A 52 -23.90 -11.96 6.35
CA LEU A 52 -23.03 -12.20 7.51
C LEU A 52 -21.75 -11.36 7.44
N TYR A 53 -21.12 -11.28 6.27
CA TYR A 53 -19.97 -10.40 6.05
C TYR A 53 -20.27 -8.92 6.24
N ARG A 54 -21.50 -8.44 6.13
CA ARG A 54 -21.84 -7.03 6.35
C ARG A 54 -22.23 -6.76 7.80
N ALA A 55 -23.01 -7.66 8.39
CA ALA A 55 -23.62 -7.49 9.71
C ALA A 55 -22.64 -7.76 10.87
N TYR A 56 -21.66 -8.64 10.68
CA TYR A 56 -20.74 -9.01 11.75
C TYR A 56 -19.77 -7.86 12.12
N ALA A 57 -19.47 -7.72 13.41
CA ALA A 57 -18.64 -6.63 13.93
C ALA A 57 -17.17 -6.68 13.43
N PHE A 58 -16.69 -7.87 13.08
CA PHE A 58 -15.34 -8.12 12.57
C PHE A 58 -15.35 -8.52 11.09
N VAL A 59 -14.24 -8.32 10.39
CA VAL A 59 -14.03 -8.73 8.99
C VAL A 59 -13.92 -10.25 8.96
N LEU A 60 -14.87 -10.90 8.30
CA LEU A 60 -14.93 -12.36 8.11
C LEU A 60 -14.57 -12.80 6.69
N ARG A 61 -14.29 -11.85 5.79
CA ARG A 61 -14.00 -12.16 4.39
C ARG A 61 -12.67 -12.90 4.28
N PRO A 62 -12.58 -13.96 3.46
CA PRO A 62 -11.32 -14.63 3.22
C PRO A 62 -10.32 -13.65 2.56
N PRO A 63 -9.03 -13.69 2.96
CA PRO A 63 -8.00 -12.88 2.34
C PRO A 63 -7.79 -13.31 0.88
N THR A 64 -7.35 -12.37 0.06
CA THR A 64 -7.06 -12.56 -1.37
C THR A 64 -5.62 -12.17 -1.66
N ASP A 65 -5.11 -12.50 -2.85
CA ASP A 65 -3.77 -12.05 -3.26
C ASP A 65 -3.63 -10.53 -3.30
N ASP A 66 -4.73 -9.80 -3.53
CA ASP A 66 -4.78 -8.33 -3.49
C ASP A 66 -4.81 -7.78 -2.07
N ARG A 67 -5.38 -8.52 -1.12
CA ARG A 67 -5.51 -8.14 0.28
C ARG A 67 -5.16 -9.33 1.20
N PRO A 68 -3.87 -9.72 1.31
CA PRO A 68 -3.45 -10.93 2.01
C PRO A 68 -3.24 -10.71 3.52
N PHE A 69 -4.17 -10.03 4.18
CA PHE A 69 -4.08 -9.65 5.60
C PHE A 69 -4.90 -10.60 6.48
N PHE A 70 -4.33 -11.79 6.76
CA PHE A 70 -4.99 -12.88 7.49
C PHE A 70 -5.41 -12.53 8.91
N SER A 71 -4.62 -11.70 9.60
CA SER A 71 -4.84 -11.35 11.01
C SER A 71 -5.58 -10.02 11.19
N GLN A 72 -6.26 -9.53 10.14
CA GLN A 72 -6.99 -8.27 10.14
C GLN A 72 -8.52 -8.50 10.09
N PHE A 73 -9.11 -8.43 11.26
CA PHE A 73 -10.52 -8.59 11.57
C PHE A 73 -11.19 -7.26 12.00
N LEU A 74 -10.44 -6.20 12.30
CA LEU A 74 -10.98 -4.96 12.85
C LEU A 74 -11.72 -4.12 11.79
N ARG A 75 -12.92 -3.65 12.14
CA ARG A 75 -13.67 -2.65 11.36
C ARG A 75 -13.59 -1.30 12.04
N TRP A 76 -12.98 -0.31 11.37
CA TRP A 76 -12.85 1.06 11.87
C TRP A 76 -14.19 1.68 12.30
N ARG A 77 -15.29 1.37 11.60
CA ARG A 77 -16.63 1.88 11.93
C ARG A 77 -17.21 1.30 13.23
N GLU A 78 -16.83 0.09 13.60
CA GLU A 78 -17.35 -0.60 14.78
C GLU A 78 -16.51 -0.28 16.04
N LEU A 79 -15.42 0.49 15.91
CA LEU A 79 -14.56 0.90 17.03
C LEU A 79 -15.31 1.49 18.22
N PRO A 80 -16.25 2.46 18.04
CA PRO A 80 -16.97 3.01 19.18
C PRO A 80 -17.83 1.96 19.89
N ARG A 81 -18.44 1.03 19.14
CA ARG A 81 -19.27 -0.05 19.65
C ARG A 81 -18.45 -1.12 20.37
N ILE A 82 -17.28 -1.46 19.85
CA ILE A 82 -16.35 -2.40 20.49
C ILE A 82 -15.82 -1.78 21.79
N ALA A 83 -15.48 -0.48 21.78
CA ALA A 83 -15.01 0.24 22.96
C ALA A 83 -16.03 0.24 24.10
N THR A 84 -17.33 0.39 23.79
CA THR A 84 -18.39 0.35 24.81
C THR A 84 -18.63 -1.05 25.35
N VAL A 85 -18.56 -2.09 24.51
CA VAL A 85 -18.82 -3.49 24.90
C VAL A 85 -17.67 -4.10 25.73
N PHE A 86 -16.41 -3.83 25.36
CA PHE A 86 -15.25 -4.48 25.99
C PHE A 86 -14.59 -3.64 27.11
N GLY A 87 -14.96 -2.36 27.27
CA GLY A 87 -14.52 -1.52 28.40
C GLY A 87 -12.99 -1.45 28.57
N ARG A 88 -12.44 -1.61 29.77
CA ARG A 88 -10.96 -1.60 29.98
C ARG A 88 -10.24 -2.88 29.52
N ARG A 89 -10.96 -3.94 29.10
CA ARG A 89 -10.37 -5.22 28.64
C ARG A 89 -10.09 -5.25 27.13
N LEU A 90 -10.02 -4.07 26.51
CA LEU A 90 -9.90 -3.85 25.08
C LEU A 90 -8.56 -4.30 24.45
N ALA A 91 -7.48 -4.36 25.24
CA ALA A 91 -6.13 -4.50 24.70
C ALA A 91 -5.85 -5.78 23.88
N PRO A 92 -6.37 -6.98 24.24
CA PRO A 92 -6.15 -8.20 23.45
C PRO A 92 -7.03 -8.28 22.19
N PHE A 93 -8.16 -7.58 22.17
CA PHE A 93 -9.13 -7.60 21.07
C PHE A 93 -8.87 -6.52 20.03
N PHE A 94 -8.10 -5.49 20.39
CA PHE A 94 -7.55 -4.58 19.41
C PHE A 94 -6.38 -5.26 18.70
N GLU A 95 -6.46 -5.29 17.39
CA GLU A 95 -5.28 -5.48 16.54
C GLU A 95 -4.29 -4.35 16.81
N LEU A 96 -3.45 -4.52 17.84
CA LEU A 96 -2.45 -3.54 18.22
C LEU A 96 -1.60 -3.13 17.01
N GLY A 97 -1.35 -4.05 16.07
CA GLY A 97 -0.71 -3.74 14.80
C GLY A 97 -1.39 -2.63 13.99
N SER A 98 -2.70 -2.69 13.74
CA SER A 98 -3.40 -1.68 12.93
C SER A 98 -3.50 -0.34 13.66
N LEU A 99 -3.67 -0.35 14.98
CA LEU A 99 -3.64 0.87 15.81
C LEU A 99 -2.24 1.49 15.87
N VAL A 100 -1.19 0.69 16.01
CA VAL A 100 0.20 1.16 16.01
C VAL A 100 0.54 1.78 14.66
N VAL A 101 0.13 1.18 13.55
CA VAL A 101 0.33 1.77 12.22
C VAL A 101 -0.45 3.09 12.07
N ALA A 102 -1.69 3.16 12.54
CA ALA A 102 -2.48 4.39 12.51
C ALA A 102 -1.87 5.49 13.38
N LEU A 103 -1.42 5.16 14.59
CA LEU A 103 -0.71 6.10 15.46
C LEU A 103 0.60 6.55 14.82
N THR A 104 1.36 5.63 14.21
CA THR A 104 2.59 5.94 13.49
C THR A 104 2.32 6.92 12.33
N PHE A 105 1.24 6.73 11.58
CA PHE A 105 0.83 7.65 10.53
C PHE A 105 0.56 9.06 11.08
N VAL A 106 -0.18 9.17 12.19
CA VAL A 106 -0.45 10.46 12.84
C VAL A 106 0.82 11.11 13.35
N VAL A 107 1.67 10.36 14.07
CA VAL A 107 2.93 10.87 14.64
C VAL A 107 3.88 11.33 13.53
N LEU A 108 4.09 10.51 12.49
CA LEU A 108 4.93 10.89 11.35
C LEU A 108 4.37 12.09 10.59
N GLY A 109 3.04 12.17 10.42
CA GLY A 109 2.39 13.32 9.81
C GLY A 109 2.60 14.61 10.62
N VAL A 110 2.44 14.56 11.94
CA VAL A 110 2.68 15.69 12.84
C VAL A 110 4.15 16.10 12.82
N ILE A 111 5.08 15.14 12.90
CA ILE A 111 6.53 15.41 12.85
C ILE A 111 6.92 15.99 11.50
N ALA A 112 6.41 15.46 10.39
CA ALA A 112 6.70 15.99 9.06
C ALA A 112 6.16 17.41 8.88
N LEU A 113 4.92 17.68 9.32
CA LEU A 113 4.32 19.01 9.21
C LEU A 113 5.05 20.04 10.11
N THR A 114 5.35 19.68 11.35
CA THR A 114 6.00 20.58 12.31
C THR A 114 7.50 20.73 12.08
N GLY A 115 8.20 19.65 11.73
CA GLY A 115 9.65 19.64 11.51
C GLY A 115 10.06 20.19 10.13
N ILE A 116 9.24 19.98 9.10
CA ILE A 116 9.58 20.38 7.72
C ILE A 116 8.82 21.63 7.31
N VAL A 117 7.49 21.70 7.48
CA VAL A 117 6.70 22.83 6.94
C VAL A 117 6.81 24.08 7.81
N LEU A 118 6.78 23.95 9.14
CA LEU A 118 6.77 25.11 10.05
C LEU A 118 8.00 26.04 9.91
N PRO A 119 9.26 25.54 9.80
CA PRO A 119 10.42 26.41 9.55
C PRO A 119 10.31 27.19 8.23
N LEU A 120 9.72 26.58 7.20
CA LEU A 120 9.57 27.18 5.87
C LEU A 120 8.48 28.25 5.79
N VAL A 121 7.46 28.19 6.64
CA VAL A 121 6.48 29.28 6.77
C VAL A 121 7.18 30.60 7.13
N ARG A 122 8.27 30.56 7.92
CA ARG A 122 9.07 31.75 8.25
C ARG A 122 9.85 32.31 7.06
N LEU A 123 10.22 31.47 6.09
CA LEU A 123 10.88 31.90 4.85
C LEU A 123 9.91 32.68 3.94
N GLY A 124 8.62 32.42 4.08
CA GLY A 124 7.56 33.02 3.27
C GLY A 124 7.48 32.41 1.87
N TRP A 125 6.29 32.52 1.26
CA TRP A 125 6.09 32.17 -0.15
C TRP A 125 6.01 33.43 -0.98
N ARG A 126 6.80 33.54 -2.05
CA ARG A 126 6.79 34.70 -2.96
C ARG A 126 6.42 34.27 -4.38
N GLY A 127 5.37 34.87 -4.93
CA GLY A 127 4.95 34.68 -6.33
C GLY A 127 3.96 33.52 -6.58
N PRO A 128 3.44 33.42 -7.81
CA PRO A 128 2.43 32.43 -8.20
C PRO A 128 3.03 31.01 -8.31
N GLY A 129 2.17 29.98 -8.42
CA GLY A 129 2.60 28.61 -8.70
C GLY A 129 2.69 27.67 -7.50
N LYS A 130 2.29 28.11 -6.30
CA LYS A 130 2.27 27.30 -5.06
C LYS A 130 1.59 25.95 -5.20
N ILE A 131 0.36 25.97 -5.71
CA ILE A 131 -0.44 24.75 -5.87
C ILE A 131 0.26 23.78 -6.84
N ARG A 132 0.80 24.27 -7.95
CA ARG A 132 1.51 23.43 -8.93
C ARG A 132 2.75 22.79 -8.35
N LEU A 133 3.56 23.54 -7.60
CA LEU A 133 4.73 23.00 -6.92
C LEU A 133 4.32 21.91 -5.92
N ILE A 134 3.28 22.18 -5.11
CA ILE A 134 2.79 21.22 -4.13
C ILE A 134 2.28 19.94 -4.81
N LEU A 135 1.47 20.07 -5.86
CA LEU A 135 0.92 18.94 -6.60
C LEU A 135 2.02 18.14 -7.31
N TYR A 136 3.02 18.81 -7.90
CA TYR A 136 4.12 18.14 -8.57
C TYR A 136 5.03 17.42 -7.59
N PHE A 137 5.69 18.13 -6.67
CA PHE A 137 6.69 17.54 -5.77
C PHE A 137 6.06 16.67 -4.69
N GLY A 138 4.85 17.03 -4.25
CA GLY A 138 4.06 16.18 -3.35
C GLY A 138 3.57 14.93 -4.06
N GLY A 139 3.06 15.03 -5.28
CA GLY A 139 2.67 13.88 -6.10
C GLY A 139 3.84 12.95 -6.39
N LEU A 140 5.04 13.48 -6.67
CA LEU A 140 6.25 12.67 -6.81
C LEU A 140 6.63 11.96 -5.51
N GLY A 141 6.56 12.62 -4.36
CA GLY A 141 6.92 12.03 -3.06
C GLY A 141 5.94 10.95 -2.61
N VAL A 142 4.63 11.25 -2.65
CA VAL A 142 3.56 10.27 -2.38
C VAL A 142 3.62 9.12 -3.37
N GLY A 143 3.74 9.42 -4.67
CA GLY A 143 3.79 8.43 -5.73
C GLY A 143 4.96 7.47 -5.59
N PHE A 144 6.16 7.98 -5.30
CA PHE A 144 7.36 7.15 -5.09
C PHE A 144 7.15 6.18 -3.95
N MET A 145 6.68 6.67 -2.79
CA MET A 145 6.46 5.83 -1.61
C MET A 145 5.33 4.81 -1.80
N LEU A 146 4.24 5.17 -2.51
CA LEU A 146 3.17 4.23 -2.86
C LEU A 146 3.67 3.10 -3.77
N VAL A 147 4.48 3.43 -4.78
CA VAL A 147 5.09 2.43 -5.67
C VAL A 147 6.05 1.54 -4.90
N GLU A 148 7.02 2.13 -4.21
CA GLU A 148 8.06 1.40 -3.49
C GLU A 148 7.45 0.47 -2.44
N MET A 149 6.67 1.00 -1.49
CA MET A 149 6.05 0.19 -0.44
C MET A 149 5.00 -0.79 -1.00
N GLY A 150 4.21 -0.38 -1.99
CA GLY A 150 3.24 -1.26 -2.64
C GLY A 150 3.89 -2.48 -3.30
N LEU A 151 5.01 -2.27 -4.00
CA LEU A 151 5.80 -3.35 -4.61
C LEU A 151 6.45 -4.24 -3.55
N MET A 152 7.00 -3.66 -2.47
CA MET A 152 7.54 -4.45 -1.36
C MET A 152 6.49 -5.37 -0.73
N LEU A 153 5.25 -4.90 -0.57
CA LEU A 153 4.14 -5.68 -0.02
C LEU A 153 3.64 -6.76 -1.00
N ARG A 154 3.48 -6.39 -2.29
CA ARG A 154 2.96 -7.30 -3.31
C ARG A 154 3.95 -8.41 -3.67
N LEU A 155 5.25 -8.12 -3.67
CA LEU A 155 6.30 -9.08 -4.08
C LEU A 155 6.77 -10.01 -2.95
N GLN A 156 6.18 -9.94 -1.75
CA GLN A 156 6.52 -10.87 -0.66
C GLN A 156 6.24 -12.32 -1.03
N SER A 157 5.09 -12.59 -1.66
CA SER A 157 4.74 -13.93 -2.14
C SER A 157 5.70 -14.43 -3.21
N TRP A 158 6.16 -13.53 -4.09
CA TRP A 158 7.08 -13.86 -5.17
C TRP A 158 8.50 -14.14 -4.68
N LEU A 159 9.01 -13.31 -3.77
CA LEU A 159 10.39 -13.36 -3.27
C LEU A 159 10.56 -14.22 -2.01
N GLY A 160 9.46 -14.79 -1.50
CA GLY A 160 9.47 -15.76 -0.40
C GLY A 160 9.41 -15.15 1.01
N GLY A 161 9.21 -13.83 1.13
CA GLY A 161 9.01 -13.17 2.41
C GLY A 161 9.22 -11.66 2.37
N ALA A 162 8.97 -11.00 3.50
CA ALA A 162 9.09 -9.54 3.65
C ALA A 162 10.54 -9.04 3.53
N VAL A 163 11.51 -9.77 4.09
CA VAL A 163 12.93 -9.35 4.08
C VAL A 163 13.53 -9.39 2.68
N PRO A 164 13.42 -10.49 1.89
CA PRO A 164 13.89 -10.49 0.51
C PRO A 164 13.18 -9.47 -0.38
N ALA A 165 11.86 -9.29 -0.19
CA ALA A 165 11.10 -8.31 -0.95
C ALA A 165 11.57 -6.88 -0.71
N ALA A 166 11.74 -6.49 0.56
CA ALA A 166 12.28 -5.18 0.91
C ALA A 166 13.69 -4.99 0.32
N ALA A 167 14.59 -5.96 0.50
CA ALA A 167 15.97 -5.85 0.02
C ALA A 167 16.05 -5.67 -1.50
N VAL A 168 15.34 -6.51 -2.27
CA VAL A 168 15.38 -6.48 -3.73
C VAL A 168 14.72 -5.22 -4.28
N VAL A 169 13.51 -4.90 -3.81
CA VAL A 169 12.76 -3.74 -4.32
C VAL A 169 13.49 -2.44 -3.99
N LEU A 170 13.91 -2.25 -2.74
CA LEU A 170 14.63 -1.04 -2.30
C LEU A 170 15.92 -0.87 -3.09
N THR A 171 16.76 -1.91 -3.15
CA THR A 171 18.05 -1.84 -3.85
C THR A 171 17.86 -1.54 -5.32
N SER A 172 16.90 -2.20 -5.98
CA SER A 172 16.63 -1.99 -7.40
C SER A 172 16.11 -0.58 -7.68
N LEU A 173 15.10 -0.13 -6.94
CA LEU A 173 14.51 1.19 -7.15
C LEU A 173 15.51 2.30 -6.83
N LEU A 174 16.30 2.19 -5.76
CA LEU A 174 17.32 3.19 -5.44
C LEU A 174 18.45 3.21 -6.48
N LEU A 175 18.94 2.03 -6.90
CA LEU A 175 20.00 1.93 -7.92
C LEU A 175 19.54 2.54 -9.25
N PHE A 176 18.39 2.12 -9.76
CA PHE A 176 17.86 2.61 -11.03
C PHE A 176 17.38 4.07 -10.92
N SER A 177 16.87 4.51 -9.78
CA SER A 177 16.56 5.92 -9.54
C SER A 177 17.82 6.78 -9.57
N GLY A 178 18.91 6.32 -8.96
CA GLY A 178 20.23 6.97 -9.04
C GLY A 178 20.74 7.10 -10.47
N ILE A 179 20.70 6.01 -11.24
CA ILE A 179 21.08 6.01 -12.66
C ILE A 179 20.15 6.93 -13.48
N GLY A 180 18.85 6.89 -13.22
CA GLY A 180 17.86 7.77 -13.85
C GLY A 180 18.14 9.25 -13.58
N SER A 181 18.53 9.58 -12.35
CA SER A 181 18.92 10.94 -11.96
C SER A 181 20.17 11.42 -12.73
N LEU A 182 21.21 10.58 -12.83
CA LEU A 182 22.41 10.90 -13.62
C LEU A 182 22.08 11.07 -15.11
N LEU A 183 21.27 10.16 -15.65
CA LEU A 183 20.84 10.23 -17.04
C LEU A 183 20.06 11.53 -17.29
N SER A 184 19.24 11.99 -16.35
CA SER A 184 18.44 13.20 -16.48
C SER A 184 19.23 14.47 -16.82
N GLU A 185 20.53 14.52 -16.49
CA GLU A 185 21.41 15.64 -16.83
C GLU A 185 21.58 15.83 -18.34
N ARG A 186 21.52 14.73 -19.10
CA ARG A 186 21.65 14.71 -20.56
C ARG A 186 20.45 15.33 -21.28
N TRP A 187 19.33 15.51 -20.58
CA TRP A 187 18.13 16.12 -21.13
C TRP A 187 17.91 17.56 -20.63
N PRO A 188 17.36 18.44 -21.49
CA PRO A 188 17.04 19.81 -21.09
C PRO A 188 15.90 19.83 -20.08
N ALA A 189 16.05 20.64 -19.03
CA ALA A 189 15.05 20.76 -17.95
C ALA A 189 13.71 21.34 -18.42
N ASP A 190 13.70 22.16 -19.47
CA ASP A 190 12.48 22.70 -20.09
C ASP A 190 11.93 21.83 -21.23
N GLY A 191 12.55 20.67 -21.50
CA GLY A 191 12.14 19.76 -22.56
C GLY A 191 10.81 19.04 -22.30
N ASN A 192 10.29 18.41 -23.34
CA ASN A 192 9.07 17.59 -23.25
C ASN A 192 9.22 16.44 -22.24
N LEU A 193 10.42 15.87 -22.08
CA LEU A 193 10.66 14.79 -21.13
C LEU A 193 10.30 15.19 -19.70
N ALA A 194 10.77 16.35 -19.22
CA ALA A 194 10.46 16.86 -17.87
C ALA A 194 8.96 17.04 -17.63
N ARG A 195 8.20 17.34 -18.70
CA ARG A 195 6.75 17.46 -18.65
C ARG A 195 6.06 16.10 -18.58
N PHE A 196 6.43 15.16 -19.45
CA PHE A 196 5.70 13.92 -19.65
C PHE A 196 6.18 12.76 -18.76
N ILE A 197 7.37 12.86 -18.16
CA ILE A 197 7.93 11.75 -17.35
C ILE A 197 7.02 11.28 -16.21
N PRO A 198 6.28 12.13 -15.46
CA PRO A 198 5.34 11.62 -14.46
C PRO A 198 4.17 10.84 -15.10
N GLY A 199 3.74 11.23 -16.30
CA GLY A 199 2.74 10.50 -17.08
C GLY A 199 3.25 9.15 -17.59
N VAL A 200 4.51 9.08 -17.99
CA VAL A 200 5.19 7.82 -18.35
C VAL A 200 5.23 6.88 -17.15
N ILE A 201 5.58 7.39 -15.96
CA ILE A 201 5.58 6.60 -14.72
C ILE A 201 4.18 6.05 -14.42
N ALA A 202 3.14 6.89 -14.52
CA ALA A 202 1.76 6.46 -14.34
C ALA A 202 1.39 5.33 -15.33
N GLY A 203 1.77 5.46 -16.60
CA GLY A 203 1.56 4.41 -17.61
C GLY A 203 2.31 3.12 -17.30
N LEU A 204 3.55 3.19 -16.83
CA LEU A 204 4.34 2.02 -16.41
C LEU A 204 3.72 1.32 -15.19
N ILE A 205 3.16 2.07 -14.23
CA ILE A 205 2.44 1.48 -13.09
C ILE A 205 1.19 0.75 -13.57
N VAL A 206 0.41 1.35 -14.47
CA VAL A 206 -0.77 0.68 -15.06
C VAL A 206 -0.34 -0.59 -15.80
N MET A 207 0.72 -0.54 -16.59
CA MET A 207 1.21 -1.70 -17.34
C MET A 207 1.65 -2.84 -16.41
N THR A 208 2.42 -2.54 -15.36
CA THR A 208 2.90 -3.55 -14.39
C THR A 208 1.78 -4.11 -13.52
N THR A 209 0.69 -3.38 -13.32
CA THR A 209 -0.44 -3.83 -12.50
C THR A 209 -1.52 -4.54 -13.29
N ALA A 210 -1.68 -4.23 -14.58
CA ALA A 210 -2.63 -4.86 -15.48
C ALA A 210 -2.22 -6.28 -15.91
N ILE A 211 -0.92 -6.60 -15.88
CA ILE A 211 -0.45 -7.96 -16.12
C ILE A 211 -0.75 -8.79 -14.87
N PRO A 212 -1.59 -9.84 -14.95
CA PRO A 212 -1.82 -10.73 -13.83
C PRO A 212 -0.49 -11.32 -13.39
N ALA A 213 -0.14 -11.14 -12.11
CA ALA A 213 1.03 -11.81 -11.56
C ALA A 213 0.84 -13.32 -11.78
N PRO A 214 1.85 -14.04 -12.29
CA PRO A 214 1.76 -15.49 -12.36
C PRO A 214 1.39 -16.05 -10.98
N THR A 215 0.26 -16.73 -10.88
CA THR A 215 -0.25 -17.26 -9.61
C THR A 215 0.16 -18.72 -9.44
N GLY A 216 0.42 -19.14 -8.20
CA GLY A 216 0.58 -20.55 -7.84
C GLY A 216 1.94 -21.17 -8.20
N ASN A 217 1.92 -22.45 -8.59
CA ASN A 217 3.11 -23.31 -8.68
C ASN A 217 4.15 -22.86 -9.72
N ALA A 218 3.75 -22.14 -10.78
CA ALA A 218 4.66 -21.71 -11.83
C ALA A 218 5.73 -20.73 -11.32
N VAL A 219 5.41 -19.91 -10.33
CA VAL A 219 6.38 -19.01 -9.68
C VAL A 219 7.34 -19.78 -8.79
N PHE A 220 6.79 -20.71 -8.00
CA PHE A 220 7.59 -21.52 -7.09
C PHE A 220 8.47 -22.54 -7.81
N ALA A 221 8.17 -22.86 -9.08
CA ALA A 221 9.04 -23.65 -9.94
C ALA A 221 10.33 -22.90 -10.35
N LEU A 222 10.35 -21.56 -10.24
CA LEU A 222 11.54 -20.76 -10.56
C LEU A 222 12.52 -20.72 -9.40
N SER A 223 13.82 -20.86 -9.73
CA SER A 223 14.90 -20.67 -8.76
C SER A 223 14.86 -19.26 -8.15
N ALA A 224 15.33 -19.10 -6.90
CA ALA A 224 15.36 -17.79 -6.24
C ALA A 224 16.15 -16.73 -7.05
N PRO A 225 17.35 -17.02 -7.61
CA PRO A 225 18.06 -16.06 -8.46
C PRO A 225 17.26 -15.61 -9.68
N THR A 226 16.54 -16.53 -10.35
CA THR A 226 15.71 -16.20 -11.50
C THR A 226 14.59 -15.24 -11.10
N ARG A 227 13.89 -15.52 -9.98
CA ARG A 227 12.82 -14.64 -9.47
C ARG A 227 13.32 -13.24 -9.15
N ILE A 228 14.49 -13.15 -8.50
CA ILE A 228 15.14 -11.87 -8.19
C ILE A 228 15.49 -11.13 -9.49
N ALA A 229 16.16 -11.78 -10.43
CA ALA A 229 16.54 -11.17 -11.70
C ALA A 229 15.32 -10.66 -12.48
N THR A 230 14.22 -11.43 -12.53
CA THR A 230 12.97 -10.98 -13.16
C THR A 230 12.42 -9.72 -12.51
N VAL A 231 12.38 -9.67 -11.18
CA VAL A 231 11.92 -8.46 -10.45
C VAL A 231 12.82 -7.27 -10.75
N VAL A 232 14.15 -7.43 -10.62
CA VAL A 232 15.13 -6.36 -10.89
C VAL A 232 14.92 -5.80 -12.30
N MET A 233 14.82 -6.68 -13.31
CA MET A 233 14.63 -6.26 -14.70
C MET A 233 13.27 -5.59 -14.94
N ALA A 234 12.20 -6.04 -14.27
CA ALA A 234 10.88 -5.42 -14.35
C ALA A 234 10.86 -4.03 -13.70
N LEU A 235 11.65 -3.81 -12.66
CA LEU A 235 11.75 -2.52 -11.95
C LEU A 235 12.67 -1.52 -12.66
N LEU A 236 13.54 -1.96 -13.57
CA LEU A 236 14.47 -1.11 -14.30
C LEU A 236 13.81 0.09 -15.00
N PRO A 237 12.80 -0.08 -15.89
CA PRO A 237 12.20 1.07 -16.59
C PRO A 237 11.49 2.02 -15.62
N LEU A 238 10.83 1.48 -14.61
CA LEU A 238 10.09 2.24 -13.61
C LEU A 238 11.05 3.06 -12.73
N GLY A 239 12.11 2.44 -12.21
CA GLY A 239 13.12 3.07 -11.39
C GLY A 239 13.88 4.17 -12.14
N LEU A 240 14.29 3.92 -13.39
CA LEU A 240 14.93 4.95 -14.22
C LEU A 240 14.01 6.16 -14.43
N ALA A 241 12.74 5.94 -14.77
CA ALA A 241 11.79 7.02 -15.00
C ALA A 241 11.51 7.82 -13.72
N MET A 242 11.32 7.13 -12.58
CA MET A 242 11.13 7.75 -11.27
C MET A 242 12.35 8.59 -10.86
N GLY A 243 13.56 8.10 -11.12
CA GLY A 243 14.80 8.82 -10.87
C GLY A 243 15.01 10.08 -11.71
N MET A 244 14.43 10.13 -12.92
CA MET A 244 14.50 11.32 -13.77
C MET A 244 13.54 12.43 -13.34
N ALA A 245 12.38 12.09 -12.77
CA ALA A 245 11.30 13.04 -12.56
C ALA A 245 11.67 14.19 -11.61
N PHE A 246 12.22 13.87 -10.44
CA PHE A 246 12.59 14.86 -9.44
C PHE A 246 13.69 15.86 -9.91
N PRO A 247 14.87 15.41 -10.40
CA PRO A 247 15.93 16.33 -10.82
C PRO A 247 15.53 17.19 -12.03
N LEU A 248 14.76 16.65 -13.00
CA LEU A 248 14.24 17.45 -14.11
C LEU A 248 13.29 18.56 -13.62
N GLY A 249 12.36 18.23 -12.72
CA GLY A 249 11.47 19.22 -12.13
C GLY A 249 12.22 20.27 -11.30
N LEU A 250 13.23 19.85 -10.53
CA LEU A 250 14.01 20.74 -9.68
C LEU A 250 14.85 21.72 -10.51
N ARG A 251 15.56 21.24 -11.54
CA ARG A 251 16.34 22.10 -12.46
C ARG A 251 15.45 23.13 -13.16
N ARG A 252 14.24 22.71 -13.56
CA ARG A 252 13.26 23.59 -14.20
C ARG A 252 12.81 24.73 -13.29
N ILE A 253 12.56 24.43 -12.01
CA ILE A 253 12.19 25.47 -11.04
C ILE A 253 13.40 26.31 -10.63
N ALA A 254 14.57 25.70 -10.46
CA ALA A 254 15.79 26.44 -10.12
C ALA A 254 16.15 27.49 -11.17
N ALA A 255 15.90 27.23 -12.45
CA ALA A 255 16.10 28.19 -13.53
C ALA A 255 15.07 29.34 -13.53
N ALA A 256 13.82 29.07 -13.14
CA ALA A 256 12.73 30.05 -13.21
C ALA A 256 12.51 30.84 -11.91
N ARG A 257 12.56 30.16 -10.75
CA ARG A 257 12.25 30.67 -9.41
C ARG A 257 13.12 29.94 -8.35
N PRO A 258 14.40 30.34 -8.16
CA PRO A 258 15.28 29.73 -7.17
C PRO A 258 14.70 29.70 -5.75
N ASP A 259 13.94 30.73 -5.36
CA ASP A 259 13.27 30.85 -4.05
C ASP A 259 12.27 29.70 -3.75
N HIS A 260 11.82 28.97 -4.78
CA HIS A 260 10.88 27.86 -4.65
C HIS A 260 11.58 26.50 -4.44
N VAL A 261 12.89 26.41 -4.62
CA VAL A 261 13.67 25.18 -4.46
C VAL A 261 13.56 24.60 -3.05
N PRO A 262 13.67 25.39 -1.95
CA PRO A 262 13.48 24.86 -0.60
C PRO A 262 12.08 24.28 -0.38
N TRP A 263 11.05 24.90 -0.97
CA TRP A 263 9.68 24.40 -0.89
C TRP A 263 9.50 23.08 -1.65
N ALA A 264 10.16 22.91 -2.79
CA ALA A 264 10.12 21.65 -3.55
C ALA A 264 10.65 20.46 -2.73
N TRP A 265 11.82 20.64 -2.09
CA TRP A 265 12.41 19.67 -1.17
C TRP A 265 11.51 19.39 0.03
N ALA A 266 10.96 20.43 0.63
CA ALA A 266 10.12 20.32 1.80
C ALA A 266 8.84 19.55 1.56
N VAL A 267 8.11 19.89 0.49
CA VAL A 267 6.86 19.21 0.15
C VAL A 267 7.15 17.74 -0.17
N ASN A 268 8.18 17.47 -0.98
CA ASN A 268 8.54 16.11 -1.32
C ASN A 268 8.91 15.30 -0.06
N GLY A 269 9.82 15.82 0.77
CA GLY A 269 10.25 15.17 2.00
C GLY A 269 9.11 14.94 2.99
N CYS A 270 8.26 15.94 3.21
CA CYS A 270 7.09 15.82 4.10
C CYS A 270 6.13 14.72 3.64
N MET A 271 5.82 14.68 2.34
CA MET A 271 4.94 13.66 1.78
C MET A 271 5.58 12.27 1.85
N SER A 272 6.88 12.16 1.56
CA SER A 272 7.61 10.90 1.60
C SER A 272 7.71 10.29 3.00
N VAL A 273 7.74 11.10 4.07
CA VAL A 273 7.78 10.60 5.46
C VAL A 273 6.42 10.06 5.92
N ALA A 274 5.33 10.74 5.59
CA ALA A 274 3.99 10.34 6.06
C ALA A 274 3.41 9.17 5.23
N THR A 275 3.75 9.10 3.94
CA THR A 275 3.12 8.15 3.00
C THR A 275 3.31 6.68 3.39
N PRO A 276 4.50 6.18 3.79
CA PRO A 276 4.73 4.77 4.12
C PRO A 276 3.71 4.15 5.09
N ALA A 277 3.40 4.83 6.19
CA ALA A 277 2.40 4.35 7.15
C ALA A 277 0.98 4.39 6.54
N GLY A 278 0.70 5.40 5.72
CA GLY A 278 -0.54 5.48 4.95
C GLY A 278 -0.69 4.36 3.91
N VAL A 279 0.41 3.92 3.27
CA VAL A 279 0.42 2.78 2.34
C VAL A 279 -0.04 1.51 3.05
N MET A 280 0.49 1.25 4.24
CA MET A 280 0.09 0.08 5.02
C MET A 280 -1.40 0.12 5.38
N LEU A 281 -1.91 1.26 5.86
CA LEU A 281 -3.34 1.43 6.16
C LEU A 281 -4.22 1.24 4.91
N LEU A 282 -3.79 1.77 3.76
CA LEU A 282 -4.49 1.66 2.49
C LEU A 282 -4.48 0.20 1.99
N ALA A 283 -3.34 -0.47 2.04
CA ALA A 283 -3.21 -1.87 1.64
C ALA A 283 -4.09 -2.77 2.51
N MET A 284 -4.06 -2.57 3.84
CA MET A 284 -4.88 -3.32 4.78
C MET A 284 -6.38 -3.10 4.56
N SER A 285 -6.82 -1.89 4.17
CA SER A 285 -8.24 -1.57 4.04
C SER A 285 -8.81 -1.85 2.65
N ALA A 286 -8.05 -1.59 1.59
CA ALA A 286 -8.51 -1.56 0.21
C ALA A 286 -7.66 -2.42 -0.76
N GLY A 287 -6.57 -3.03 -0.29
CA GLY A 287 -5.74 -3.93 -1.09
C GLY A 287 -4.66 -3.23 -1.92
N TYR A 288 -3.81 -4.02 -2.57
CA TYR A 288 -2.65 -3.56 -3.35
C TYR A 288 -3.06 -2.84 -4.64
N THR A 289 -4.18 -3.23 -5.24
CA THR A 289 -4.74 -2.55 -6.43
C THR A 289 -5.11 -1.11 -6.10
N ALA A 290 -5.69 -0.86 -4.92
CA ALA A 290 -5.99 0.50 -4.48
C ALA A 290 -4.70 1.32 -4.26
N VAL A 291 -3.67 0.71 -3.66
CA VAL A 291 -2.35 1.35 -3.50
C VAL A 291 -1.77 1.77 -4.86
N SER A 292 -1.78 0.87 -5.85
CA SER A 292 -1.34 1.18 -7.21
C SER A 292 -2.21 2.24 -7.88
N GLY A 293 -3.53 2.21 -7.69
CA GLY A 293 -4.44 3.23 -8.20
C GLY A 293 -4.14 4.62 -7.63
N CYS A 294 -3.86 4.71 -6.33
CA CYS A 294 -3.41 5.95 -5.70
C CYS A 294 -2.04 6.41 -6.23
N ALA A 295 -1.13 5.49 -6.52
CA ALA A 295 0.17 5.82 -7.10
C ALA A 295 0.01 6.42 -8.50
N VAL A 296 -0.83 5.81 -9.35
CA VAL A 296 -1.20 6.33 -10.67
C VAL A 296 -1.80 7.73 -10.52
N ALA A 297 -2.78 7.91 -9.64
CA ALA A 297 -3.40 9.21 -9.40
C ALA A 297 -2.37 10.28 -8.97
N ALA A 298 -1.43 9.95 -8.08
CA ALA A 298 -0.40 10.88 -7.63
C ALA A 298 0.53 11.31 -8.78
N TYR A 299 0.99 10.37 -9.60
CA TYR A 299 1.83 10.67 -10.77
C TYR A 299 1.06 11.38 -11.89
N THR A 300 -0.23 11.09 -12.09
CA THR A 300 -1.09 11.83 -13.01
C THR A 300 -1.31 13.26 -12.55
N LEU A 301 -1.54 13.51 -11.26
CA LEU A 301 -1.64 14.86 -10.71
C LEU A 301 -0.33 15.64 -10.91
N ALA A 302 0.82 14.99 -10.68
CA ALA A 302 2.13 15.59 -10.96
C ALA A 302 2.29 15.90 -12.45
N TRP A 303 1.88 14.99 -13.33
CA TRP A 303 1.92 15.22 -14.78
C TRP A 303 1.07 16.43 -15.19
N LEU A 304 -0.18 16.51 -14.73
CA LEU A 304 -1.08 17.62 -15.01
C LEU A 304 -0.50 18.95 -14.51
N ALA A 305 0.09 18.97 -13.31
CA ALA A 305 0.75 20.15 -12.75
C ALA A 305 1.98 20.61 -13.57
N ALA A 306 2.69 19.67 -14.20
CA ALA A 306 3.82 19.96 -15.10
C ALA A 306 3.41 20.34 -16.52
N ALA A 307 2.28 19.80 -16.99
CA ALA A 307 1.76 19.95 -18.34
C ALA A 307 0.90 21.20 -18.54
N ALA A 308 0.28 21.72 -17.48
CA ALA A 308 -0.46 22.97 -17.52
C ALA A 308 0.44 24.15 -17.93
N ARG A 309 0.45 24.46 -19.24
CA ARG A 309 0.84 25.77 -19.78
C ARG A 309 -0.38 26.68 -19.68
N LEU A 310 -0.36 27.68 -18.81
CA LEU A 310 -1.30 28.80 -18.88
C LEU A 310 -0.51 30.06 -19.19
N ALA A 311 -0.52 30.44 -20.48
CA ALA A 311 -0.08 31.70 -21.05
C ALA A 311 1.40 32.11 -20.80
N PRO A 312 1.98 32.97 -21.64
CA PRO A 312 3.27 33.62 -21.36
C PRO A 312 3.09 34.63 -20.20
N ALA A 313 2.75 34.16 -19.01
CA ALA A 313 2.99 34.91 -17.80
C ALA A 313 4.43 34.61 -17.41
N ARG A 314 5.29 35.60 -17.69
CA ARG A 314 6.63 35.73 -17.11
C ARG A 314 6.56 35.25 -15.66
N TRP A 315 7.38 34.24 -15.34
CA TRP A 315 7.64 33.89 -13.97
C TRP A 315 8.13 35.12 -13.24
#